data_AF-A0A914Q5V9-F1
#
_entry.id   AF-A0A914Q5V9-F1
#
_cell.length_a   1.000
_cell.length_b   1.000
_cell.length_c   1.000
_cell.angle_alpha   90.00
_cell.angle_beta   90.00
_cell.angle_gamma   90.00
#
_symmetry.space_group_name_H-M   'P 1'
#
loop_
_entity.id
_entity.type
_entity.pdbx_description
1 polymer ?
#
loop_
_entity_poly.entity_id
_entity_poly.type
_entity_poly.pdbx_seq_one_letter_code
_entity_poly.pdbx_strand_id
1 'polypeptide(L)'
;MEELVNLYKPDVIWSDGDWDKTDVYWKSKEFLAWLYNDSPIKDQIVVNDRWGKGVTGKHGGFLTYSDHYDPGKTFHYVPTV
;
A
#
# COMPACT_ATOMS: atom_id res chain seq x y z
N MET A 1 12.28 -1.07 7.06
CA MET A 1 10.80 -1.26 7.04
C MET A 1 10.38 -2.39 7.97
N GLU A 2 10.93 -3.61 7.83
CA GLU A 2 10.58 -4.73 8.72
C GLU A 2 10.77 -4.41 10.22
N GLU A 3 11.83 -3.69 10.59
CA GLU A 3 12.04 -3.23 11.96
C GLU A 3 10.86 -2.40 12.50
N LEU A 4 10.35 -1.46 11.71
CA LEU A 4 9.21 -0.62 12.10
C LEU A 4 7.93 -1.46 12.27
N VAL A 5 7.73 -2.44 11.39
CA VAL A 5 6.60 -3.37 11.47
C VAL A 5 6.67 -4.19 12.76
N ASN A 6 7.84 -4.74 13.07
CA ASN A 6 8.02 -5.59 14.25
C ASN A 6 7.91 -4.80 15.56
N LEU A 7 8.42 -3.56 15.60
CA LEU A 7 8.41 -2.72 16.80
C LEU A 7 7.03 -2.08 17.07
N TYR A 8 6.40 -1.53 16.03
CA TYR A 8 5.24 -0.67 16.20
C TYR A 8 3.92 -1.30 15.77
N LYS A 9 3.95 -2.41 15.03
CA LYS A 9 2.76 -3.16 14.60
C LYS A 9 1.66 -2.25 14.03
N PRO A 10 1.97 -1.42 13.02
CA PRO A 10 1.01 -0.45 12.49
C PRO A 10 -0.19 -1.14 11.83
N ASP A 11 -1.36 -0.50 11.88
CA ASP A 11 -2.52 -0.94 11.10
C ASP A 11 -2.44 -0.48 9.63
N VAL A 12 -1.68 0.58 9.35
CA VAL A 12 -1.49 1.15 8.01
C VAL A 12 -0.03 1.48 7.74
N ILE A 13 0.47 1.10 6.57
CA ILE A 13 1.70 1.66 6.01
C ILE A 13 1.34 2.49 4.78
N TRP A 14 1.70 3.77 4.85
CA TRP A 14 1.53 4.71 3.76
C TRP A 14 2.89 5.01 3.12
N SER A 15 3.15 4.39 1.96
CA SER A 15 4.32 4.69 1.15
C SER A 15 4.10 5.96 0.34
N ASP A 16 5.19 6.65 0.00
CA ASP A 16 5.17 7.83 -0.86
C ASP A 16 6.51 7.88 -1.64
N GLY A 17 6.60 8.75 -2.66
CA GLY A 17 7.79 8.80 -3.53
C GLY A 17 7.72 7.90 -4.77
N ASP A 18 6.52 7.44 -5.15
CA ASP A 18 6.28 6.57 -6.29
C ASP A 18 6.62 7.22 -7.64
N TRP A 19 6.78 8.55 -7.70
CA TRP A 19 7.09 9.26 -8.94
C TRP A 19 8.52 9.01 -9.47
N ASP A 20 9.49 8.70 -8.59
CA ASP A 20 10.90 8.63 -8.97
C ASP A 20 11.30 7.26 -9.56
N LYS A 21 11.18 6.19 -8.76
CA LYS A 21 11.71 4.86 -9.10
C LYS A 21 10.61 3.80 -9.15
N THR A 22 10.87 2.72 -9.90
CA THR A 22 9.94 1.60 -10.06
C THR A 22 9.85 0.75 -8.79
N ASP A 23 8.80 -0.07 -8.70
CA ASP A 23 8.62 -1.09 -7.66
C ASP A 23 9.80 -2.07 -7.57
N VAL A 24 10.42 -2.38 -8.72
CA VAL A 24 11.61 -3.25 -8.80
C VAL A 24 12.82 -2.59 -8.14
N TYR A 25 13.03 -1.28 -8.36
CA TYR A 25 14.15 -0.56 -7.73
C TYR A 25 14.00 -0.52 -6.21
N TRP A 26 12.78 -0.25 -5.73
CA TRP A 26 12.46 -0.20 -4.30
C TRP A 26 12.40 -1.56 -3.63
N LYS A 27 12.38 -2.65 -4.41
CA LYS A 27 12.10 -4.01 -3.92
C LYS A 27 10.78 -4.08 -3.17
N SER A 28 9.78 -3.33 -3.65
CA SER A 28 8.48 -3.20 -3.00
C SER A 28 7.75 -4.53 -2.94
N LYS A 29 7.89 -5.36 -3.98
CA LYS A 29 7.24 -6.68 -4.05
C LYS A 29 7.76 -7.63 -2.97
N GLU A 30 9.07 -7.62 -2.74
CA GLU A 30 9.72 -8.45 -1.72
C GLU A 30 9.26 -8.04 -0.32
N PHE A 31 9.25 -6.74 -0.03
CA PHE A 31 8.75 -6.24 1.25
C PHE A 31 7.26 -6.53 1.45
N LEU A 32 6.41 -6.29 0.44
CA LEU A 32 4.98 -6.54 0.52
C LEU A 32 4.65 -8.04 0.64
N ALA A 33 5.41 -8.91 -0.04
CA ALA A 33 5.28 -10.36 0.12
C ALA A 33 5.58 -10.80 1.55
N TRP A 34 6.68 -10.33 2.14
CA TRP A 34 6.97 -10.58 3.55
C TRP A 34 5.88 -10.00 4.48
N LEU A 35 5.42 -8.78 4.21
CA LEU A 35 4.42 -8.08 5.02
C LEU A 35 3.13 -8.88 5.12
N TYR A 36 2.65 -9.43 4.00
CA TYR A 36 1.39 -10.14 3.92
C TYR A 36 1.47 -11.65 4.15
N ASN A 37 2.65 -12.27 4.07
CA ASN A 37 2.80 -13.71 4.30
C ASN A 37 3.34 -14.03 5.69
N ASP A 38 4.33 -13.27 6.15
CA ASP A 38 5.22 -13.67 7.25
C ASP A 38 5.22 -12.70 8.44
N SER A 39 4.82 -11.44 8.24
CA SER A 39 4.85 -10.43 9.31
C SER A 39 3.89 -10.78 10.46
N PRO A 40 4.18 -10.30 11.70
CA PRO A 40 3.32 -10.54 12.86
C PRO A 40 1.96 -9.83 12.80
N ILE A 41 1.73 -9.00 11.78
CA ILE A 41 0.52 -8.17 11.61
C ILE A 41 -0.18 -8.40 10.26
N LYS A 42 0.20 -9.45 9.54
CA LYS A 42 -0.26 -9.74 8.18
C LYS A 42 -1.79 -9.76 7.99
N ASP A 43 -2.53 -10.14 9.02
CA ASP A 43 -3.99 -10.26 8.99
C ASP A 43 -4.72 -8.93 9.24
N GLN A 44 -3.99 -7.87 9.62
CA GLN A 44 -4.56 -6.58 10.02
C GLN A 44 -4.03 -5.41 9.19
N ILE A 45 -2.79 -5.50 8.70
CA ILE A 45 -2.11 -4.42 7.99
C ILE A 45 -2.74 -4.12 6.63
N VAL A 46 -2.94 -2.83 6.32
CA VAL A 46 -3.29 -2.36 4.98
C VAL A 46 -2.27 -1.37 4.44
N VAL A 47 -2.09 -1.36 3.12
CA VAL A 47 -1.16 -0.44 2.43
C VAL A 47 -1.88 0.37 1.36
N ASN A 48 -1.40 1.58 1.08
CA ASN A 48 -1.84 2.36 -0.07
C ASN A 48 -1.24 1.83 -1.39
N ASP A 49 -1.44 2.56 -2.48
CA ASP A 49 -1.06 2.19 -3.84
C ASP A 49 0.24 2.81 -4.36
N ARG A 50 1.03 3.48 -3.52
CA ARG A 50 2.22 4.26 -3.92
C ARG A 50 3.55 3.51 -3.81
N TRP A 51 3.58 2.26 -4.25
CA TRP A 51 4.74 1.36 -4.08
C TRP A 51 5.76 1.40 -5.23
N GLY A 52 5.65 2.38 -6.13
CA GLY A 52 6.61 2.61 -7.20
C GLY A 52 5.99 3.15 -8.47
N LYS A 53 6.84 3.63 -9.37
CA LYS A 53 6.41 4.29 -10.60
C LYS A 53 5.51 3.40 -11.44
N GLY A 54 4.28 3.88 -11.67
CA GLY A 54 3.27 3.20 -12.47
C GLY A 54 2.45 2.14 -11.72
N VAL A 55 2.58 2.04 -10.40
CA VAL A 55 1.78 1.16 -9.52
C VAL A 55 0.50 1.83 -9.02
N THR A 56 0.55 3.14 -8.83
CA THR A 56 -0.55 3.95 -8.31
C THR A 56 -1.83 3.78 -9.12
N GLY A 57 -2.96 3.63 -8.43
CA GLY A 57 -4.27 3.31 -9.00
C GLY A 57 -4.44 1.86 -9.46
N LYS A 58 -3.47 0.96 -9.24
CA LYS A 58 -3.53 -0.44 -9.72
C LYS A 58 -3.41 -1.48 -8.62
N HIS A 59 -2.50 -1.29 -7.67
CA HIS A 59 -2.21 -2.27 -6.62
C HIS A 59 -2.08 -1.59 -5.26
N GLY A 60 -2.84 -2.06 -4.28
CA GLY A 60 -2.83 -1.57 -2.90
C GLY A 60 -4.05 -2.12 -2.14
N GLY A 61 -4.02 -2.05 -0.81
CA GLY A 61 -5.20 -2.31 0.01
C GLY A 61 -6.26 -1.21 -0.12
N PHE A 62 -5.82 0.01 -0.43
CA PHE A 62 -6.68 1.13 -0.83
C PHE A 62 -5.96 2.02 -1.84
N LEU A 63 -6.74 2.71 -2.69
CA LEU A 63 -6.22 3.51 -3.79
C LEU A 63 -6.27 5.00 -3.44
N THR A 64 -5.16 5.70 -3.67
CA THR A 64 -5.02 7.14 -3.39
C THR A 64 -4.93 7.98 -4.66
N TYR A 65 -4.58 7.38 -5.82
CA TYR A 65 -4.42 8.03 -7.12
C TYR A 65 -3.38 9.17 -7.15
N SER A 66 -3.73 10.37 -6.70
CA SER A 66 -2.87 11.53 -6.69
C SER A 66 -3.09 12.35 -5.45
N ASP A 67 -2.15 13.22 -5.09
CA ASP A 67 -2.39 14.19 -4.04
C ASP A 67 -3.62 15.04 -4.38
N HIS A 68 -4.46 15.26 -3.37
CA HIS A 68 -5.75 15.94 -3.50
C HIS A 68 -6.72 15.29 -4.50
N TYR A 69 -6.61 13.98 -4.74
CA TYR A 69 -7.57 13.28 -5.59
C TYR A 69 -9.00 13.38 -5.02
N ASP A 70 -9.88 13.99 -5.81
CA ASP A 70 -11.32 13.98 -5.58
C ASP A 70 -11.97 13.14 -6.69
N PRO A 71 -12.65 12.03 -6.36
CA PRO A 71 -13.34 11.22 -7.35
C PRO A 71 -14.53 11.93 -8.02
N GLY A 72 -14.96 13.10 -7.54
CA GLY A 72 -16.07 13.88 -8.06
C GLY A 72 -17.44 13.24 -7.85
N LYS A 73 -17.48 12.08 -7.18
CA LYS A 73 -18.68 11.33 -6.80
C LYS A 73 -18.36 10.39 -5.64
N THR A 74 -19.35 10.14 -4.79
CA THR A 74 -19.24 9.14 -3.73
C THR A 74 -19.30 7.73 -4.33
N PHE A 75 -18.30 6.90 -4.04
CA PHE A 75 -18.38 5.48 -4.31
C PHE A 75 -19.05 4.79 -3.12
N HIS A 76 -20.21 4.19 -3.34
CA HIS A 76 -20.80 3.29 -2.36
C HIS A 76 -20.09 1.94 -2.45
N TYR A 77 -19.28 1.61 -1.45
CA TYR A 77 -18.71 0.28 -1.32
C TYR A 77 -19.86 -0.70 -1.06
N VAL A 78 -20.14 -1.56 -2.04
CA VAL A 78 -21.04 -2.70 -1.88
C VAL A 78 -20.14 -3.94 -1.79
N PRO A 79 -19.96 -4.54 -0.61
CA PRO A 79 -19.22 -5.79 -0.51
C PRO A 79 -19.99 -6.86 -1.30
N THR A 80 -19.42 -7.35 -2.39
CA THR A 80 -19.91 -8.57 -3.03
C THR A 80 -19.53 -9.73 -2.12
N VAL A 81 -20.57 -10.39 -1.58
CA VAL A 81 -20.50 -11.70 -0.91
C VAL A 81 -19.99 -12.78 -1.85
#